data_AF-A0A399X551-F1
#
_entry.id   AF-A0A399X551-F1
#
_cell.length_a   1.000
_cell.length_b   1.000
_cell.length_c   1.000
_cell.angle_alpha   90.00
_cell.angle_beta   90.00
_cell.angle_gamma   90.00
#
_symmetry.space_group_name_H-M   'P 1'
#
loop_
_entity.id
_entity.type
_entity.pdbx_description
1 polymer ?
#
loop_
_entity_poly.entity_id
_entity_poly.type
_entity_poly.pdbx_seq_one_letter_code
_entity_poly.pdbx_strand_id
1 'polypeptide(L)'
;MSFFSVYRKGVGLYSRITVGIALGILALFASLSLYNALVDLPNIAGAAKVPLVDIGLTWGLVCSIVLFLFLGFFICIFVAGLETKIRPLDSGGKKTVEFLIETQGELQKVSWPTKYELVGSTAVVLVSVIVIGVFVLGVDWFVSIIMEYIGVL
;
A
#
# COMPACT_ATOMS: atom_id res chain seq x y z
N MET A 1 10.26 31.42 -18.59
CA MET A 1 9.17 30.40 -18.57
C MET A 1 9.62 29.26 -17.68
N SER A 2 8.92 28.99 -16.56
CA SER A 2 9.33 27.97 -15.58
C SER A 2 9.39 26.59 -16.23
N PHE A 3 10.50 25.88 -16.07
CA PHE A 3 10.72 24.52 -16.58
C PHE A 3 9.82 23.48 -15.88
N PHE A 4 9.30 23.82 -14.71
CA PHE A 4 8.37 22.99 -13.94
C PHE A 4 7.05 23.74 -13.74
N SER A 5 6.01 23.28 -14.42
CA SER A 5 4.63 23.65 -14.14
C SER A 5 3.91 22.42 -13.59
N VAL A 6 3.18 22.59 -12.48
CA VAL A 6 2.37 21.54 -11.88
C VAL A 6 0.99 21.58 -12.53
N TYR A 7 0.56 20.45 -13.09
CA TYR A 7 -0.78 20.30 -13.67
C TYR A 7 -1.87 20.57 -12.62
N ARG A 8 -2.77 21.53 -12.90
CA ARG A 8 -3.88 22.02 -12.04
C ARG A 8 -3.44 22.30 -10.60
N LYS A 9 -2.76 23.43 -10.38
CA LYS A 9 -2.31 23.90 -9.05
C LYS A 9 -3.52 24.07 -8.10
N GLY A 10 -3.41 23.50 -6.89
CA GLY A 10 -4.39 23.68 -5.80
C GLY A 10 -5.47 22.60 -5.67
N VAL A 11 -5.60 21.67 -6.62
CA VAL A 11 -6.66 20.63 -6.61
C VAL A 11 -6.05 19.22 -6.55
N GLY A 12 -6.62 18.36 -5.70
CA GLY A 12 -6.15 16.98 -5.52
C GLY A 12 -4.81 16.87 -4.78
N LEU A 13 -4.47 17.85 -3.94
CA LEU A 13 -3.20 17.84 -3.21
C LEU A 13 -3.09 16.60 -2.30
N TYR A 14 -4.15 16.30 -1.55
CA TYR A 14 -4.17 15.19 -0.61
C TYR A 14 -4.08 13.83 -1.33
N SER A 15 -4.81 13.63 -2.43
CA SER A 15 -4.73 12.37 -3.20
C SER A 15 -3.34 12.15 -3.78
N ARG A 16 -2.70 13.19 -4.35
CA ARG A 16 -1.33 13.10 -4.89
C ARG A 16 -0.31 12.78 -3.80
N ILE A 17 -0.34 13.49 -2.67
CA ILE A 17 0.62 13.24 -1.57
C ILE A 17 0.44 11.83 -1.02
N THR A 18 -0.80 11.39 -0.79
CA THR A 18 -1.09 10.07 -0.23
C THR A 18 -0.59 8.95 -1.14
N VAL A 19 -0.87 9.03 -2.45
CA VAL A 19 -0.40 8.05 -3.43
C VAL A 19 1.12 8.09 -3.58
N GLY A 20 1.72 9.29 -3.57
CA GLY A 20 3.17 9.46 -3.63
C GLY A 20 3.88 8.81 -2.44
N ILE A 21 3.36 9.00 -1.22
CA ILE A 21 3.90 8.36 -0.01
C ILE A 21 3.73 6.84 -0.08
N ALA A 22 2.54 6.35 -0.45
CA ALA A 22 2.28 4.91 -0.53
C ALA A 22 3.20 4.22 -1.55
N LEU A 23 3.35 4.79 -2.75
CA LEU A 23 4.26 4.28 -3.77
C LEU A 23 5.73 4.44 -3.36
N GLY A 24 6.08 5.50 -2.64
CA GLY A 24 7.42 5.72 -2.10
C GLY A 24 7.80 4.64 -1.07
N ILE A 25 6.88 4.29 -0.17
CA ILE A 25 7.06 3.18 0.77
C ILE A 25 7.23 1.86 0.01
N LEU A 26 6.41 1.61 -1.01
CA LEU A 26 6.52 0.40 -1.82
C LEU A 26 7.85 0.34 -2.59
N ALA A 27 8.31 1.45 -3.14
CA ALA A 27 9.61 1.55 -3.80
C ALA A 27 10.79 1.30 -2.84
N LEU A 28 10.68 1.78 -1.60
CA LEU A 28 11.63 1.50 -0.54
C LEU A 28 11.65 0.00 -0.21
N PHE A 29 10.48 -0.62 -0.02
CA PHE A 29 10.37 -2.07 0.20
C PHE A 29 10.94 -2.88 -0.98
N ALA A 30 10.68 -2.47 -2.22
CA ALA A 30 11.23 -3.12 -3.40
C ALA A 30 12.77 -3.01 -3.45
N SER A 31 13.31 -1.84 -3.11
CA SER A 31 14.76 -1.62 -3.03
C SER A 31 15.41 -2.49 -1.93
N LEU A 32 14.78 -2.58 -0.75
CA LEU A 32 15.24 -3.46 0.33
C LEU A 32 15.16 -4.94 -0.03
N SER A 33 14.07 -5.36 -0.66
CA SER A 33 13.90 -6.74 -1.15
C SER A 33 14.98 -7.11 -2.16
N LEU A 34 15.28 -6.21 -3.10
CA LEU A 34 16.35 -6.40 -4.07
C LEU A 34 17.73 -6.48 -3.40
N TYR A 35 18.01 -5.61 -2.42
CA TYR A 35 19.24 -5.66 -1.65
C TYR A 35 19.42 -7.02 -0.95
N ASN A 36 18.38 -7.51 -0.28
CA ASN A 36 18.40 -8.80 0.39
C ASN A 36 18.59 -9.97 -0.59
N ALA A 37 18.07 -9.87 -1.81
CA ALA A 37 18.26 -10.90 -2.84
C ALA A 37 19.67 -10.92 -3.45
N LEU A 38 20.40 -9.80 -3.42
CA LEU A 38 21.71 -9.64 -4.06
C LEU A 38 22.87 -9.52 -3.05
N VAL A 39 22.62 -9.80 -1.77
CA VAL A 39 23.61 -9.64 -0.70
C VAL A 39 24.82 -10.58 -0.85
N ASP A 40 24.63 -11.76 -1.47
CA ASP A 40 25.68 -12.78 -1.63
C ASP A 40 26.64 -12.52 -2.82
N LEU A 41 26.41 -11.47 -3.62
CA LEU A 41 27.28 -11.17 -4.77
C LEU A 41 28.66 -10.65 -4.33
N PRO A 42 29.72 -10.93 -5.12
CA PRO A 42 31.07 -10.47 -4.82
C PRO A 42 31.15 -8.94 -4.76
N ASN A 43 31.99 -8.41 -3.85
CA ASN A 43 32.18 -6.97 -3.69
C ASN A 43 32.84 -6.34 -4.93
N ILE A 44 32.40 -5.13 -5.29
CA ILE A 44 32.78 -4.47 -6.55
C ILE A 44 34.26 -4.03 -6.55
N ALA A 45 34.77 -3.60 -5.40
CA ALA A 45 36.16 -3.22 -5.22
C ALA A 45 36.61 -3.54 -3.80
N GLY A 46 37.67 -4.33 -3.65
CA GLY A 46 38.18 -4.85 -2.37
C GLY A 46 38.62 -3.82 -1.31
N ALA A 47 38.36 -2.52 -1.49
CA ALA A 47 38.70 -1.47 -0.53
C ALA A 47 37.76 -0.24 -0.57
N ALA A 48 36.63 -0.27 -1.29
CA ALA A 48 35.70 0.85 -1.30
C ALA A 48 34.70 0.71 -0.13
N LYS A 49 35.01 1.36 0.99
CA LYS A 49 34.09 1.55 2.12
C LYS A 49 33.23 2.78 1.90
N VAL A 50 31.94 2.71 2.23
CA VAL A 50 31.11 3.91 2.31
C VAL A 50 31.58 4.73 3.53
N PRO A 51 32.00 6.00 3.36
CA PRO A 51 32.65 6.78 4.41
C PRO A 51 31.78 7.09 5.64
N LEU A 52 30.49 6.75 5.61
CA LEU A 52 29.56 6.92 6.73
C LEU A 52 29.17 5.63 7.49
N VAL A 53 29.35 4.42 6.92
CA VAL A 53 28.70 3.20 7.47
C VAL A 53 29.61 1.95 7.50
N ASP A 54 30.89 2.04 7.11
CA ASP A 54 31.87 0.91 7.20
C ASP A 54 31.41 -0.43 6.56
N ILE A 55 30.39 -0.40 5.69
CA ILE A 55 29.95 -1.50 4.84
C ILE A 55 30.76 -1.50 3.54
N GLY A 56 31.15 -2.69 3.07
CA GLY A 56 31.75 -2.85 1.74
C GLY A 56 30.76 -2.49 0.64
N LEU A 57 31.23 -1.86 -0.43
CA LEU A 57 30.39 -1.54 -1.60
C LEU A 57 30.08 -2.83 -2.39
N THR A 58 28.96 -3.46 -2.05
CA THR A 58 28.41 -4.65 -2.74
C THR A 58 27.54 -4.24 -3.93
N TRP A 59 27.49 -5.09 -4.97
CA TRP A 59 26.57 -4.91 -6.11
C TRP A 59 25.11 -4.75 -5.68
N GLY A 60 24.67 -5.47 -4.64
CA GLY A 60 23.32 -5.35 -4.11
C GLY A 60 22.96 -3.93 -3.64
N LEU A 61 23.90 -3.19 -3.05
CA LEU A 61 23.66 -1.83 -2.56
C LEU A 61 23.59 -0.82 -3.71
N VAL A 62 24.43 -0.97 -4.73
CA VAL A 62 24.40 -0.11 -5.92
C VAL A 62 23.09 -0.33 -6.68
N CYS A 63 22.71 -1.59 -6.93
CA CYS A 63 21.48 -1.92 -7.63
C CYS A 63 20.23 -1.45 -6.89
N SER A 64 20.19 -1.56 -5.56
CA SER A 64 19.04 -1.12 -4.76
C SER A 64 18.87 0.40 -4.78
N ILE A 65 19.96 1.18 -4.68
CA ILE A 65 19.91 2.64 -4.78
C ILE A 65 19.49 3.08 -6.18
N VAL A 66 20.07 2.48 -7.22
CA VAL A 66 19.71 2.80 -8.61
C VAL A 66 18.23 2.51 -8.87
N LEU A 67 17.72 1.36 -8.41
CA LEU A 67 16.31 1.03 -8.50
C LEU A 67 15.46 2.06 -7.76
N PHE A 68 15.82 2.41 -6.52
CA PHE A 68 15.05 3.36 -5.72
C PHE A 68 14.96 4.75 -6.38
N LEU A 69 16.07 5.26 -6.92
CA LEU A 69 16.08 6.54 -7.64
C LEU A 69 15.28 6.46 -8.95
N PHE A 70 15.40 5.36 -9.70
CA PHE A 70 14.64 5.15 -10.93
C PHE A 70 13.13 5.12 -10.67
N LEU A 71 12.70 4.34 -9.67
CA LEU A 71 11.30 4.27 -9.25
C LEU A 71 10.81 5.62 -8.71
N GLY A 72 11.60 6.28 -7.86
CA GLY A 72 11.28 7.59 -7.30
C GLY A 72 11.08 8.65 -8.38
N PHE A 73 11.93 8.67 -9.41
CA PHE A 73 11.77 9.55 -10.56
C PHE A 73 10.48 9.28 -11.33
N PHE A 74 10.17 8.00 -11.58
CA PHE A 74 8.94 7.61 -12.27
C PHE A 74 7.70 7.98 -11.46
N ILE A 75 7.70 7.72 -10.15
CA ILE A 75 6.62 8.09 -9.22
C ILE A 75 6.42 9.61 -9.23
N CYS A 76 7.49 10.40 -9.13
CA CYS A 76 7.39 11.86 -9.19
C CYS A 76 6.74 12.35 -10.49
N ILE A 77 7.07 11.76 -11.63
CA ILE A 77 6.46 12.14 -12.91
C ILE A 77 4.97 11.80 -12.93
N PHE A 78 4.59 10.58 -12.54
CA PHE A 78 3.21 10.12 -12.62
C PHE A 78 2.30 10.74 -11.55
N VAL A 79 2.80 11.00 -10.35
CA VAL A 79 2.02 11.50 -9.22
C VAL A 79 2.02 13.02 -9.13
N ALA A 80 3.17 13.67 -9.32
CA ALA A 80 3.25 15.13 -9.21
C ALA A 80 2.80 15.84 -10.51
N GLY A 81 2.79 15.13 -11.65
CA GLY A 81 2.40 15.71 -12.94
C GLY A 81 3.34 16.83 -13.37
N LEU A 82 4.65 16.58 -13.26
CA LEU A 82 5.68 17.50 -13.74
C LEU A 82 5.67 17.49 -15.27
N GLU A 83 5.33 18.62 -15.89
CA GLU A 83 5.39 18.77 -17.34
C GLU A 83 6.85 18.79 -17.82
N THR A 84 7.47 17.63 -17.98
CA THR A 84 8.87 17.48 -18.44
C THR A 84 9.08 17.80 -19.92
N LYS A 85 8.08 18.40 -20.60
CA LYS A 85 8.06 18.74 -22.04
C LYS A 85 8.22 17.53 -23.00
N ILE A 86 8.30 16.31 -22.47
CA ILE A 86 8.31 15.06 -23.23
C ILE A 86 6.85 14.65 -23.49
N ARG A 87 6.37 14.89 -24.72
CA ARG A 87 4.96 14.68 -25.15
C ARG A 87 4.34 13.32 -24.79
N PRO A 88 5.00 12.16 -24.99
CA PRO A 88 4.38 10.87 -24.67
C PRO A 88 4.22 10.67 -23.16
N LEU A 89 5.21 11.10 -22.37
CA LEU A 89 5.25 10.88 -20.93
C LEU A 89 4.27 11.81 -20.17
N ASP A 90 4.09 13.02 -20.68
CA ASP A 90 3.17 14.02 -20.12
C ASP A 90 1.68 13.60 -20.28
N SER A 91 1.36 12.87 -21.37
CA SER A 91 -0.02 12.40 -21.60
C SER A 91 -0.49 11.36 -20.58
N GLY A 92 0.42 10.47 -20.13
CA GLY A 92 0.14 9.46 -19.11
C GLY A 92 -0.03 10.10 -17.73
N GLY A 93 0.92 10.94 -17.33
CA GLY A 93 0.88 11.63 -16.03
C GLY A 93 -0.38 12.48 -15.85
N LYS A 94 -0.80 13.22 -16.89
CA LYS A 94 -2.03 14.03 -16.86
C LYS A 94 -3.29 13.20 -16.62
N LYS A 95 -3.42 12.05 -17.29
CA LYS A 95 -4.57 11.14 -17.12
C LYS A 95 -4.62 10.57 -15.70
N THR A 96 -3.48 10.13 -15.17
CA THR A 96 -3.40 9.61 -13.80
C THR A 96 -3.77 10.69 -12.78
N VAL A 97 -3.26 11.91 -12.94
CA VAL A 97 -3.59 13.02 -12.04
C VAL A 97 -5.07 13.38 -12.09
N GLU A 98 -5.68 13.42 -13.28
CA GLU A 98 -7.12 13.69 -13.40
C GLU A 98 -7.96 12.59 -12.72
N PHE A 99 -7.59 11.32 -12.92
CA PHE A 99 -8.24 10.18 -12.27
C PHE A 99 -8.16 10.26 -10.73
N LEU A 100 -7.00 10.67 -10.18
CA LEU A 100 -6.85 10.84 -8.73
C LEU A 100 -7.69 12.01 -8.19
N ILE A 101 -7.90 13.06 -8.98
CA ILE A 101 -8.76 14.19 -8.61
C ILE A 101 -10.22 13.77 -8.63
N GLU A 102 -10.65 13.09 -9.69
CA GLU A 102 -12.02 12.57 -9.83
C GLU A 102 -12.35 11.57 -8.73
N THR A 103 -11.45 10.61 -8.46
CA THR A 103 -11.61 9.64 -7.36
C THR A 103 -11.73 10.34 -6.02
N GLN A 104 -10.91 11.37 -5.75
CA GLN A 104 -11.06 12.15 -4.51
C GLN A 104 -12.43 12.85 -4.43
N GLY A 105 -12.90 13.41 -5.54
CA GLY A 105 -14.22 14.03 -5.63
C GLY A 105 -15.35 13.03 -5.37
N GLU A 106 -15.22 11.79 -5.84
CA GLU A 106 -16.20 10.73 -5.61
C GLU A 106 -16.17 10.22 -4.17
N LEU A 107 -14.97 10.02 -3.59
CA LEU A 107 -14.79 9.62 -2.19
C LEU A 107 -15.36 10.65 -1.21
N GLN A 108 -15.36 11.94 -1.57
CA GLN A 108 -15.97 13.00 -0.76
C GLN A 108 -17.51 12.96 -0.76
N LYS A 109 -18.13 12.29 -1.73
CA LYS A 109 -19.59 12.09 -1.76
C LYS A 109 -20.04 10.94 -0.86
N VAL A 110 -19.11 10.09 -0.43
CA VAL A 110 -19.40 8.96 0.46
C VAL A 110 -19.72 9.49 1.86
N SER A 111 -20.96 9.27 2.30
CA SER A 111 -21.38 9.49 3.67
C SER A 111 -20.80 8.38 4.56
N TRP A 112 -19.76 8.70 5.32
CA TRP A 112 -19.22 7.79 6.32
C TRP A 112 -20.16 7.68 7.52
N PRO A 113 -20.44 6.46 8.04
CA PRO A 113 -21.34 6.28 9.16
C PRO A 113 -20.81 6.99 10.40
N THR A 114 -21.71 7.53 11.21
CA THR A 114 -21.31 8.12 12.49
C THR A 114 -20.84 7.01 13.45
N LYS A 115 -20.05 7.38 14.48
CA LYS A 115 -19.57 6.42 15.48
C LYS A 115 -20.71 5.61 16.11
N TYR A 116 -21.88 6.24 16.30
CA TYR A 116 -23.06 5.60 16.87
C TYR A 116 -23.69 4.57 15.93
N GLU A 117 -23.82 4.89 14.64
CA GLU A 117 -24.34 3.96 13.62
C GLU A 117 -23.42 2.75 13.43
N LEU A 118 -22.10 2.98 13.46
CA LEU A 118 -21.10 1.92 13.34
C LEU A 118 -21.19 0.94 14.52
N VAL A 119 -21.28 1.46 15.75
CA VAL A 119 -21.44 0.64 16.97
C VAL A 119 -22.77 -0.10 16.96
N GLY A 120 -23.86 0.57 16.58
CA GLY A 120 -25.19 -0.07 16.46
C GLY A 120 -25.18 -1.24 15.47
N SER A 121 -24.61 -1.04 14.28
CA SER A 121 -24.51 -2.08 13.25
C SER A 121 -23.64 -3.26 13.71
N THR A 122 -22.51 -2.99 14.37
CA THR A 122 -21.62 -4.03 14.89
C THR A 122 -22.25 -4.80 16.04
N ALA A 123 -22.99 -4.12 16.93
CA ALA A 123 -23.68 -4.75 18.06
C ALA A 123 -24.71 -5.77 17.60
N VAL A 124 -25.50 -5.46 16.56
CA VAL A 124 -26.47 -6.40 15.98
C VAL A 124 -25.79 -7.65 15.45
N VAL A 125 -24.67 -7.50 14.73
CA VAL A 125 -23.88 -8.63 14.24
C VAL A 125 -23.38 -9.48 15.41
N LEU A 126 -22.87 -8.85 16.47
CA LEU A 126 -22.30 -9.54 17.62
C LEU A 126 -23.35 -10.35 18.39
N VAL A 127 -24.54 -9.78 18.61
CA VAL A 127 -25.69 -10.50 19.18
C VAL A 127 -26.09 -11.67 18.27
N SER A 128 -26.16 -11.46 16.96
CA SER A 128 -26.54 -12.51 16.01
C SER A 128 -25.56 -13.70 16.04
N VAL A 129 -24.26 -13.43 16.10
CA VAL A 129 -23.22 -14.46 16.24
C VAL A 129 -23.36 -15.21 17.56
N ILE A 130 -23.64 -14.53 18.68
CA ILE A 130 -23.88 -15.18 19.98
C ILE A 130 -25.09 -16.10 19.92
N VAL A 131 -26.21 -15.65 19.35
CA VAL A 131 -27.44 -16.46 19.24
C VAL A 131 -27.18 -17.72 18.42
N ILE A 132 -26.51 -17.59 17.28
CA ILE A 132 -26.12 -18.75 16.45
C ILE A 132 -25.16 -19.67 17.21
N GLY A 133 -24.19 -19.11 17.94
CA GLY A 133 -23.25 -19.89 18.74
C GLY A 133 -23.94 -20.71 19.84
N VAL A 134 -24.91 -20.11 20.55
CA VAL A 134 -25.71 -20.81 21.56
C VAL A 134 -26.58 -21.91 20.93
N PHE A 135 -27.18 -21.65 19.76
CA PHE A 135 -27.94 -22.65 19.04
C PHE A 135 -27.08 -23.85 18.64
N VAL A 136 -25.90 -23.61 18.05
CA VAL A 136 -24.96 -24.68 17.68
C VAL A 136 -24.51 -25.47 18.91
N LEU A 137 -24.14 -24.80 20.00
CA LEU A 137 -23.81 -25.49 21.26
C LEU A 137 -24.95 -26.37 21.77
N GLY A 138 -26.20 -25.90 21.68
CA GLY A 138 -27.37 -26.69 22.06
C GLY A 138 -27.57 -27.93 21.19
N VAL A 139 -27.41 -27.77 19.87
CA VAL A 139 -27.50 -28.89 18.92
C VAL A 139 -26.36 -29.89 19.14
N ASP A 140 -25.13 -29.42 19.28
CA ASP A 140 -23.96 -30.26 19.51
C ASP A 140 -24.12 -31.08 20.80
N TRP A 141 -24.63 -30.45 21.87
CA TRP A 141 -24.87 -31.14 23.13
C TRP A 141 -25.99 -32.19 23.01
N PHE A 142 -27.09 -31.85 22.33
CA PHE A 142 -28.20 -32.76 22.08
C PHE A 142 -27.77 -33.98 21.25
N VAL A 143 -27.02 -33.74 20.17
CA VAL A 143 -26.49 -34.80 19.31
C VAL A 143 -25.51 -35.69 20.08
N SER A 144 -24.64 -35.11 20.91
CA SER A 144 -23.68 -35.87 21.74
C SER A 144 -24.40 -36.83 22.69
N ILE A 145 -25.45 -36.37 23.37
CA ILE A 145 -26.26 -37.20 24.28
C ILE A 145 -26.91 -38.38 23.52
N ILE A 146 -27.43 -38.13 22.32
CA ILE A 146 -28.03 -39.19 21.50
C ILE A 146 -26.98 -40.20 21.07
N MET A 147 -25.80 -39.75 20.64
CA MET A 147 -24.71 -40.64 20.23
C MET A 147 -24.22 -41.52 21.37
N GLU A 148 -24.09 -40.97 22.58
CA GLU A 148 -23.75 -41.71 23.79
C GLU A 148 -24.82 -42.77 24.13
N TYR A 149 -26.11 -42.42 24.00
CA TYR A 149 -27.21 -43.37 24.23
C TYR A 149 -27.22 -44.54 23.22
N ILE A 150 -26.81 -44.30 21.97
CA ILE A 150 -26.71 -45.32 20.92
C ILE A 150 -25.43 -46.17 21.10
N GLY A 151 -24.51 -45.78 21.99
CA GLY A 151 -23.25 -46.49 22.28
C GLY A 151 -22.20 -46.39 21.17
N VAL A 152 -22.31 -45.37 20.32
CA VAL A 152 -21.33 -45.06 19.26
C VAL A 152 -20.17 -44.21 19.81
N LEU A 153 -20.37 -43.55 20.94
CA LEU A 153 -19.45 -42.66 21.63
C LEU A 153 -19.23 -43.12 23.07
#